data_AF-A0A7J0EX83-F1
#
_entry.id   AF-A0A7J0EX83-F1
#
_cell.length_a   1.000
_cell.length_b   1.000
_cell.length_c   1.000
_cell.angle_alpha   90.00
_cell.angle_beta   90.00
_cell.angle_gamma   90.00
#
_symmetry.space_group_name_H-M   'P 1'
#
loop_
_entity.id
_entity.type
_entity.pdbx_description
1 polymer ?
#
loop_
_entity_poly.entity_id
_entity_poly.type
_entity_poly.pdbx_seq_one_letter_code
_entity_poly.pdbx_strand_id
1 'polypeptide(L)'
;MSSLMNVDLIRDVDSLVALIEEMCEVPDHSLQGNKLLYEVMGLVGGDYLSAINEVTLRLREFGERMSQLSFDDSVKLMYGLKRLEGCRERVAVVFSVKKASVETLWGLVGELKDRIGVVDECRERGKVVSEFGEEREGE
;
A
#
# COMPACT_ATOMS: atom_id res chain seq x y z
N MET A 1 -0.22 0.74 22.51
CA MET A 1 -0.11 1.19 21.10
C MET A 1 -1.19 2.22 20.88
N SER A 2 -0.83 3.44 20.52
CA SER A 2 -1.80 4.50 20.24
C SER A 2 -2.47 4.19 18.90
N SER A 3 -3.80 4.11 18.86
CA SER A 3 -4.54 4.00 17.61
C SER A 3 -4.37 5.31 16.84
N LEU A 4 -3.65 5.28 15.72
CA LEU A 4 -3.63 6.42 14.80
C LEU A 4 -5.05 6.65 14.25
N MET A 5 -5.41 7.90 14.00
CA MET A 5 -6.63 8.17 13.23
C MET A 5 -6.43 7.64 11.80
N ASN A 6 -7.52 7.30 11.09
CA ASN A 6 -7.44 6.78 9.73
C ASN A 6 -6.62 7.70 8.81
N VAL A 7 -6.78 9.02 8.95
CA VAL A 7 -6.01 10.02 8.20
C VAL A 7 -4.50 9.95 8.46
N ASP A 8 -4.09 9.77 9.71
CA ASP A 8 -2.68 9.65 10.07
C ASP A 8 -2.10 8.33 9.57
N LEU A 9 -2.86 7.24 9.68
CA LEU A 9 -2.45 5.94 9.19
C LEU A 9 -2.28 5.93 7.66
N ILE A 10 -3.17 6.62 6.93
CA ILE A 10 -3.07 6.80 5.48
C ILE A 10 -1.81 7.60 5.15
N ARG A 11 -1.56 8.71 5.86
CA ARG A 11 -0.36 9.53 5.65
C ARG A 11 0.93 8.74 5.92
N ASP A 12 0.92 7.89 6.93
CA ASP A 12 2.07 7.07 7.26
C ASP A 12 2.33 6.01 6.18
N VAL A 13 1.28 5.36 5.65
CA VAL A 13 1.41 4.47 4.47
C VAL A 13 1.93 5.24 3.26
N ASP A 14 1.35 6.40 2.95
CA ASP A 14 1.77 7.24 1.82
C ASP A 14 3.25 7.63 1.90
N SER A 15 3.72 8.02 3.09
CA SER A 15 5.12 8.39 3.33
C SER A 15 6.08 7.20 3.17
N LEU A 16 5.67 6.01 3.64
CA LEU A 16 6.46 4.79 3.47
C LEU A 16 6.49 4.32 2.02
N VAL A 17 5.39 4.47 1.28
CA VAL A 17 5.33 4.17 -0.15
C VAL A 17 6.25 5.09 -0.93
N ALA A 18 6.24 6.40 -0.64
CA ALA A 18 7.15 7.36 -1.25
C ALA A 18 8.63 7.00 -0.97
N LEU A 19 8.96 6.57 0.26
CA LEU A 19 10.30 6.12 0.58
C LEU A 19 10.71 4.90 -0.27
N ILE A 20 9.82 3.92 -0.43
CA ILE A 20 10.07 2.72 -1.25
C ILE A 20 10.21 3.07 -2.73
N GLU A 21 9.41 4.01 -3.24
CA GLU A 21 9.54 4.53 -4.60
C GLU A 21 10.95 5.08 -4.84
N GLU A 22 11.44 5.97 -3.96
CA GLU A 22 12.78 6.54 -4.07
C GLU A 22 13.88 5.49 -3.96
N MET A 23 13.73 4.50 -3.06
CA MET A 23 14.70 3.42 -2.89
C MET A 23 14.82 2.51 -4.12
N CYS A 24 13.85 2.51 -5.04
CA CYS A 24 13.89 1.70 -6.26
C CYS A 24 14.23 2.49 -7.53
N GLU A 25 14.49 3.79 -7.43
CA GLU A 25 15.09 4.63 -8.49
C GLU A 25 16.62 4.47 -8.57
N VAL A 26 17.13 3.26 -8.32
CA VAL A 26 18.58 3.02 -8.35
C VAL A 26 19.04 3.05 -9.80
N PRO A 27 20.02 3.91 -10.14
CA PRO A 27 20.46 4.02 -11.50
C PRO A 27 21.16 2.73 -11.97
N ASP A 28 21.05 2.46 -13.27
CA ASP A 28 21.55 1.31 -14.05
C ASP A 28 23.09 1.20 -14.08
N HIS A 29 23.75 1.38 -12.94
CA HIS A 29 25.18 1.31 -12.80
C HIS A 29 25.52 -0.09 -12.32
N SER A 30 26.21 -0.86 -13.16
CA SER A 30 26.75 -2.15 -12.77
C SER A 30 27.48 -2.00 -11.43
N LEU A 31 26.97 -2.62 -10.36
CA LEU A 31 27.60 -2.69 -9.04
C LEU A 31 28.99 -3.38 -9.09
N GLN A 32 29.40 -3.82 -10.28
CA GLN A 32 30.59 -4.59 -10.54
C GLN A 32 31.85 -3.72 -10.32
N GLY A 33 32.58 -4.05 -9.26
CA GLY A 33 33.89 -3.46 -8.96
C GLY A 33 33.88 -2.22 -8.07
N ASN A 34 32.72 -1.62 -7.76
CA ASN A 34 32.65 -0.49 -6.83
C ASN A 34 32.21 -0.95 -5.43
N LYS A 35 33.20 -1.20 -4.56
CA LYS A 35 32.97 -1.63 -3.18
C LYS A 35 32.13 -0.63 -2.38
N LEU A 36 32.37 0.68 -2.54
CA LEU A 36 31.60 1.70 -1.81
C LEU A 36 30.11 1.64 -2.19
N LEU A 37 29.82 1.55 -3.49
CA LEU A 37 28.45 1.44 -3.98
C LEU A 37 27.78 0.16 -3.47
N TYR A 38 28.51 -0.96 -3.41
CA TYR A 38 28.01 -2.21 -2.83
C TYR A 38 27.63 -2.07 -1.35
N GLU A 39 28.49 -1.45 -0.52
CA GLU A 39 28.20 -1.22 0.90
C GLU A 39 27.00 -0.28 1.10
N VAL A 40 26.91 0.79 0.29
CA VAL A 40 25.75 1.71 0.30
C VAL A 40 24.47 0.96 -0.05
N MET A 41 24.47 0.14 -1.11
CA MET A 41 23.33 -0.67 -1.50
C MET A 41 22.93 -1.68 -0.41
N GLY A 42 23.89 -2.23 0.33
CA GLY A 42 23.63 -3.06 1.51
C GLY A 42 22.87 -2.32 2.61
N LEU A 43 23.24 -1.07 2.89
CA LEU A 43 22.54 -0.22 3.86
C LEU A 43 21.12 0.10 3.39
N VAL A 44 20.96 0.53 2.13
CA VAL A 44 19.64 0.82 1.54
C VAL A 44 18.76 -0.44 1.56
N GLY A 45 19.33 -1.63 1.32
CA GLY A 45 18.60 -2.90 1.46
C GLY A 45 18.11 -3.18 2.88
N GLY A 46 18.86 -2.77 3.90
CA GLY A 46 18.44 -2.83 5.30
C GLY A 46 17.29 -1.86 5.62
N ASP A 47 17.37 -0.63 5.12
CA ASP A 47 16.32 0.38 5.26
C ASP A 47 15.04 -0.05 4.54
N TYR A 48 15.18 -0.59 3.32
CA TYR A 48 14.08 -1.18 2.55
C TYR A 48 13.36 -2.28 3.35
N LEU A 49 14.09 -3.22 3.95
CA LEU A 49 13.48 -4.28 4.76
C LEU A 49 12.74 -3.72 5.99
N SER A 50 13.27 -2.66 6.59
CA SER A 50 12.62 -1.98 7.71
C SER A 50 11.32 -1.30 7.25
N ALA A 51 11.35 -0.61 6.11
CA ALA A 51 10.16 -0.01 5.49
C ALA A 51 9.09 -1.05 5.14
N ILE A 52 9.48 -2.22 4.59
CA ILE A 52 8.56 -3.33 4.29
C ILE A 52 7.83 -3.80 5.55
N ASN A 53 8.55 -3.98 6.67
CA ASN A 53 7.95 -4.40 7.92
C ASN A 53 6.99 -3.35 8.47
N GLU A 54 7.37 -2.06 8.41
CA GLU A 54 6.53 -0.97 8.89
C GLU A 54 5.25 -0.82 8.06
N VAL A 55 5.36 -0.84 6.72
CA VAL A 55 4.19 -0.84 5.83
C VAL A 55 3.29 -2.03 6.13
N THR A 56 3.86 -3.23 6.27
CA THR A 56 3.12 -4.44 6.61
C THR A 56 2.31 -4.27 7.89
N LEU A 57 2.88 -3.65 8.92
CA LEU A 57 2.18 -3.36 10.18
C LEU A 57 0.99 -2.43 9.95
N ARG A 58 1.17 -1.34 9.18
CA ARG A 58 0.09 -0.37 8.91
C ARG A 58 -1.01 -0.95 8.04
N LEU A 59 -0.66 -1.80 7.08
CA LEU A 59 -1.62 -2.51 6.25
C LEU A 59 -2.44 -3.52 7.06
N ARG A 60 -1.84 -4.22 8.03
CA ARG A 60 -2.58 -5.08 8.97
C ARG A 60 -3.57 -4.28 9.81
N GLU A 61 -3.17 -3.11 10.31
CA GLU A 61 -4.06 -2.21 11.05
C GLU A 61 -5.26 -1.76 10.19
N PHE A 62 -5.04 -1.45 8.90
CA PHE A 62 -6.14 -1.21 7.97
C PHE A 62 -7.03 -2.44 7.75
N GLY A 63 -6.44 -3.63 7.69
CA GLY A 63 -7.18 -4.88 7.57
C GLY A 63 -8.18 -5.06 8.72
N GLU A 64 -7.82 -4.67 9.94
CA GLU A 64 -8.69 -4.73 11.12
C GLU A 64 -9.77 -3.64 11.12
N ARG A 65 -9.46 -2.43 10.61
CA ARG A 65 -10.35 -1.26 10.68
C ARG A 65 -11.04 -0.92 9.37
N MET A 66 -10.97 -1.80 8.38
CA MET A 66 -11.44 -1.51 7.03
C MET A 66 -12.91 -1.07 6.95
N SER A 67 -13.78 -1.65 7.78
CA SER A 67 -15.21 -1.29 7.84
C SER A 67 -15.47 0.13 8.33
N GLN A 68 -14.48 0.76 8.94
CA GLN A 68 -14.55 2.11 9.51
C GLN A 68 -14.03 3.19 8.55
N LEU A 69 -13.53 2.81 7.37
CA LEU A 69 -13.02 3.76 6.39
C LEU A 69 -14.16 4.50 5.69
N SER A 70 -14.02 5.82 5.57
CA SER A 70 -14.85 6.62 4.67
C SER A 70 -14.56 6.25 3.21
N PHE A 71 -15.42 6.65 2.28
CA PHE A 71 -15.17 6.43 0.84
C PHE A 71 -13.86 7.10 0.40
N ASP A 72 -13.66 8.36 0.79
CA ASP A 72 -12.46 9.13 0.44
C ASP A 72 -11.18 8.49 1.02
N ASP A 73 -11.25 7.97 2.25
CA ASP A 73 -10.14 7.25 2.88
C ASP A 73 -9.82 5.95 2.13
N SER A 74 -10.83 5.19 1.72
CA SER A 74 -10.66 3.98 0.90
C SER A 74 -10.01 4.29 -0.45
N VAL A 75 -10.40 5.38 -1.11
CA VAL A 75 -9.80 5.82 -2.38
C VAL A 75 -8.33 6.20 -2.21
N LYS A 76 -7.99 6.96 -1.15
CA LYS A 76 -6.60 7.32 -0.84
C LYS A 76 -5.74 6.10 -0.52
N LEU A 77 -6.26 5.17 0.28
CA LEU A 77 -5.58 3.92 0.58
C LEU A 77 -5.36 3.07 -0.69
N MET A 78 -6.40 2.90 -1.51
CA MET A 78 -6.30 2.20 -2.80
C MET A 78 -5.22 2.83 -3.71
N TYR A 79 -5.15 4.16 -3.75
CA TYR A 79 -4.12 4.87 -4.52
C TYR A 79 -2.70 4.54 -4.02
N GLY A 80 -2.47 4.61 -2.70
CA GLY A 80 -1.19 4.22 -2.10
C GLY A 80 -0.82 2.76 -2.36
N LEU A 81 -1.79 1.84 -2.29
CA LEU A 81 -1.58 0.42 -2.58
C LEU A 81 -1.18 0.17 -4.04
N LYS A 82 -1.81 0.87 -4.99
CA LYS A 82 -1.45 0.79 -6.42
C LYS A 82 -0.03 1.31 -6.69
N ARG A 83 0.36 2.41 -6.04
CA ARG A 83 1.73 2.95 -6.12
C ARG A 83 2.76 1.96 -5.60
N LEU A 84 2.49 1.38 -4.42
CA LEU A 84 3.37 0.38 -3.81
C LEU A 84 3.53 -0.87 -4.69
N GLU A 85 2.43 -1.38 -5.25
CA GLU A 85 2.45 -2.52 -6.17
C GLU A 85 3.23 -2.19 -7.46
N GLY A 86 3.14 -0.97 -7.97
CA GLY A 86 3.93 -0.50 -9.12
C GLY A 86 5.45 -0.52 -8.89
N CYS A 87 5.90 -0.56 -7.63
CA CYS A 87 7.32 -0.70 -7.29
C CYS A 87 7.81 -2.15 -7.25
N ARG A 88 6.89 -3.13 -7.25
CA ARG A 88 7.20 -4.54 -6.94
C ARG A 88 8.32 -5.12 -7.78
N GLU A 89 8.28 -4.92 -9.10
CA GLU A 89 9.30 -5.47 -10.02
C GLU A 89 10.65 -4.78 -9.83
N ARG A 90 10.68 -3.44 -9.73
CA ARG A 90 11.90 -2.66 -9.56
C ARG A 90 12.62 -3.02 -8.27
N VAL A 91 11.87 -3.11 -7.18
CA VAL A 91 12.35 -3.52 -5.87
C VAL A 91 12.90 -4.95 -5.89
N ALA A 92 12.25 -5.87 -6.61
CA ALA A 92 12.72 -7.25 -6.75
C ALA A 92 14.07 -7.32 -7.49
N VAL A 93 14.26 -6.48 -8.52
CA VAL A 93 15.54 -6.37 -9.24
C VAL A 93 16.63 -5.79 -8.34
N VAL A 94 16.36 -4.65 -7.70
CA VAL A 94 17.35 -3.88 -6.93
C VAL A 94 17.83 -4.64 -5.69
N PHE A 95 16.91 -5.21 -4.91
CA PHE A 95 17.26 -5.78 -3.62
C PHE A 95 17.35 -7.31 -3.64
N SER A 96 16.84 -7.99 -4.68
CA SER A 96 16.90 -9.46 -4.83
C SER A 96 16.52 -10.23 -3.55
N VAL A 97 15.61 -9.67 -2.74
CA VAL A 97 15.30 -10.21 -1.40
C VAL A 97 14.20 -11.26 -1.50
N LYS A 98 14.58 -12.54 -1.39
CA LYS A 98 13.65 -13.62 -1.06
C LYS A 98 13.46 -13.71 0.45
N LYS A 99 12.67 -12.82 1.03
CA LYS A 99 12.23 -12.90 2.44
C LYS A 99 10.73 -13.12 2.53
N ALA A 100 10.32 -13.93 3.51
CA ALA A 100 8.92 -14.16 3.84
C ALA A 100 8.15 -12.85 4.13
N SER A 101 8.82 -11.83 4.67
CA SER A 101 8.21 -10.52 4.92
C SER A 101 7.78 -9.81 3.63
N VAL A 102 8.54 -9.95 2.54
CA VAL A 102 8.23 -9.35 1.23
C VAL A 102 7.02 -10.05 0.61
N GLU A 103 6.97 -11.39 0.65
CA GLU A 103 5.80 -12.15 0.17
C GLU A 103 4.54 -11.83 1.01
N THR A 104 4.71 -11.70 2.33
CA THR A 104 3.61 -11.32 3.24
C THR A 104 3.04 -9.96 2.86
N LEU A 105 3.90 -8.98 2.57
CA LEU A 105 3.45 -7.66 2.13
C LEU A 105 2.63 -7.75 0.86
N TRP A 106 3.13 -8.43 -0.18
CA TRP A 106 2.44 -8.49 -1.47
C TRP A 106 1.10 -9.23 -1.38
N GLY A 107 1.01 -10.27 -0.55
CA GLY A 107 -0.25 -10.93 -0.23
C GLY A 107 -1.26 -9.96 0.42
N LEU A 108 -0.82 -9.18 1.41
CA LEU A 108 -1.65 -8.18 2.07
C LEU A 108 -2.10 -7.05 1.14
N VAL A 109 -1.21 -6.56 0.27
CA VAL A 109 -1.55 -5.54 -0.73
C VAL A 109 -2.67 -6.04 -1.64
N GLY A 110 -2.58 -7.27 -2.14
CA GLY A 110 -3.64 -7.89 -2.93
C GLY A 110 -4.96 -8.01 -2.17
N GLU A 111 -4.93 -8.59 -0.96
CA GLU A 111 -6.11 -8.77 -0.12
C GLU A 111 -6.83 -7.44 0.17
N LEU A 112 -6.09 -6.40 0.56
CA LEU A 112 -6.68 -5.11 0.89
C LEU A 112 -7.29 -4.43 -0.34
N LYS A 113 -6.63 -4.50 -1.50
CA LYS A 113 -7.19 -3.96 -2.75
C LYS A 113 -8.51 -4.63 -3.11
N ASP A 114 -8.57 -5.96 -3.04
CA ASP A 114 -9.78 -6.72 -3.37
C ASP A 114 -10.93 -6.35 -2.42
N ARG A 115 -10.64 -6.28 -1.11
CA ARG A 115 -11.66 -5.92 -0.12
C ARG A 115 -12.15 -4.47 -0.28
N ILE A 116 -11.27 -3.52 -0.60
CA ILE A 116 -11.67 -2.13 -0.88
C ILE A 116 -12.54 -2.07 -2.14
N GLY A 117 -12.18 -2.80 -3.21
CA GLY A 117 -12.98 -2.87 -4.44
C GLY A 117 -14.40 -3.38 -4.20
N VAL A 118 -14.55 -4.44 -3.39
CA VAL A 118 -15.87 -4.98 -3.01
C VAL A 118 -16.69 -3.96 -2.22
N VAL A 119 -16.07 -3.26 -1.26
CA VAL A 119 -16.75 -2.22 -0.46
C VAL A 119 -17.24 -1.08 -1.34
N ASP A 120 -16.46 -0.71 -2.36
CA ASP A 120 -16.79 0.35 -3.31
C ASP A 120 -18.01 0.00 -4.16
N GLU A 121 -18.00 -1.20 -4.76
CA GLU A 121 -19.11 -1.72 -5.56
C GLU A 121 -20.41 -1.85 -4.74
N CYS A 122 -20.32 -2.29 -3.49
CA CYS A 122 -21.48 -2.38 -2.60
C CYS A 122 -22.06 -1.00 -2.25
N ARG A 123 -21.20 0.01 -2.02
CA ARG A 123 -21.64 1.38 -1.72
C ARG A 123 -22.28 2.05 -2.93
N GLU A 124 -21.69 1.90 -4.11
CA GLU A 124 -22.25 2.41 -5.36
C GLU A 124 -23.60 1.75 -5.68
N ARG A 125 -23.72 0.43 -5.55
CA ARG A 125 -25.00 -0.27 -5.71
C ARG A 125 -26.05 0.19 -4.70
N GLY A 126 -25.67 0.47 -3.46
CA GLY A 126 -26.56 1.01 -2.42
C GLY A 126 -27.10 2.41 -2.77
N LYS A 127 -26.25 3.30 -3.29
CA LYS A 127 -26.66 4.64 -3.76
C LYS A 127 -27.66 4.56 -4.92
N VAL A 128 -27.40 3.68 -5.89
CA VAL A 128 -28.32 3.44 -7.02
C VAL A 128 -29.68 2.96 -6.51
N VAL A 129 -29.72 2.05 -5.53
CA VAL A 129 -30.99 1.55 -4.97
C VAL A 129 -31.75 2.64 -4.19
N SER A 130 -31.07 3.53 -3.47
CA SER A 130 -31.73 4.64 -2.78
C SER A 130 -32.29 5.70 -3.75
N GLU A 131 -31.59 5.99 -4.85
CA GLU A 131 -32.08 6.96 -5.85
C GLU A 131 -33.33 6.44 -6.60
N PHE A 132 -33.42 5.14 -6.88
CA PHE A 132 -34.63 4.55 -7.47
C PHE A 132 -35.77 4.30 -6.47
N GLY A 133 -35.53 4.48 -5.17
CA GLY A 133 -36.51 4.30 -4.10
C GLY A 133 -37.41 5.52 -3.84
N GLU A 134 -37.02 6.71 -4.30
CA GLU A 134 -37.74 7.96 -4.02
C GLU A 134 -38.68 8.43 -5.16
N GLU A 135 -38.75 7.74 -6.31
CA GLU A 135 -39.62 8.14 -7.45
C GLU A 135 -40.97 7.39 -7.52
N ARG A 136 -41.42 6.70 -6.47
CA ARG A 136 -42.74 6.02 -6.46
C ARG A 136 -43.57 6.26 -5.20
N GLU A 137 -43.62 7.48 -4.72
CA GLU A 137 -44.74 7.95 -3.87
C GLU A 137 -45.11 9.38 -4.27
N GLY A 138 -46.00 9.50 -5.25
CA GLY A 138 -46.55 10.77 -5.73
C GLY A 138 -47.65 10.50 -6.75
N GLU A 139 -48.88 10.71 -6.31
CA GLU A 139 -50.19 10.48 -6.95
C GLU A 139 -50.33 10.81 -8.44
#